data_AF-A0A3D2JTF9-F1
#
_entry.id   AF-A0A3D2JTF9-F1
#
_cell.length_a   1.000
_cell.length_b   1.000
_cell.length_c   1.000
_cell.angle_alpha   90.00
_cell.angle_beta   90.00
_cell.angle_gamma   90.00
#
_symmetry.space_group_name_H-M   'P 1'
#
loop_
_entity.id
_entity.type
_entity.pdbx_description
1 polymer ?
#
loop_
_entity_poly.entity_id
_entity_poly.type
_entity_poly.pdbx_seq_one_letter_code
_entity_poly.pdbx_strand_id
1 'polypeptide(L)' 'MQTVDLRKVFISFLIVLSSAWVNAQDPEQWFTLGNDFAHTRYAPSDELSPENFDQLEVAWEWDGASFGAVSGRATPS' A
#
# COMPACT_ATOMS: atom_id res chain seq x y z
N MET A 1 -47.29 -2.34 11.30
CA MET A 1 -45.94 -2.17 11.91
C MET A 1 -45.04 -3.24 11.34
N GLN A 2 -44.11 -2.90 10.44
CA GLN A 2 -43.08 -3.84 9.99
C GLN A 2 -42.13 -4.08 11.16
N THR A 3 -41.98 -5.34 11.57
CA THR A 3 -41.03 -5.73 12.61
C THR A 3 -39.62 -5.72 12.01
N VAL A 4 -38.74 -4.93 12.61
CA VAL A 4 -37.32 -4.93 12.24
C VAL A 4 -36.71 -6.22 12.78
N ASP A 5 -36.24 -7.08 11.86
CA ASP A 5 -35.64 -8.36 12.20
C ASP A 5 -34.21 -8.16 12.73
N LEU A 6 -34.01 -8.44 14.01
CA LEU A 6 -32.74 -8.26 14.72
C LEU A 6 -31.59 -9.02 14.06
N ARG A 7 -31.87 -10.18 13.42
CA ARG A 7 -30.85 -10.95 12.70
C ARG A 7 -30.34 -10.19 11.47
N LYS A 8 -31.25 -9.49 10.77
CA LYS A 8 -30.90 -8.69 9.60
C LYS A 8 -30.09 -7.46 10.00
N VAL A 9 -30.46 -6.80 11.10
CA VAL A 9 -29.69 -5.67 11.64
C VAL A 9 -28.29 -6.12 12.06
N PHE A 10 -28.18 -7.27 12.71
CA PHE A 10 -26.90 -7.80 13.16
C PHE A 10 -25.97 -8.17 11.99
N ILE A 11 -26.51 -8.79 10.94
CA ILE A 11 -25.74 -9.12 9.72
C ILE A 11 -25.30 -7.84 9.01
N SER A 12 -26.18 -6.85 8.86
CA SER A 12 -25.82 -5.57 8.25
C SER A 12 -24.74 -4.84 9.06
N PHE A 13 -24.81 -4.89 10.39
CA PHE A 13 -23.77 -4.32 11.25
C PHE A 13 -22.43 -5.06 11.10
N LEU A 14 -22.45 -6.40 11.01
CA LEU A 14 -21.24 -7.21 10.83
C LEU A 14 -20.54 -6.91 9.49
N ILE A 15 -21.31 -6.72 8.42
CA ILE A 15 -20.76 -6.38 7.09
C ILE A 15 -20.06 -5.01 7.13
N VAL A 16 -20.70 -4.01 7.74
CA VAL A 16 -20.12 -2.65 7.86
C VAL A 16 -18.88 -2.63 8.75
N LEU A 17 -18.84 -3.46 9.82
CA LEU A 17 -17.69 -3.53 10.71
C LEU A 17 -16.47 -4.20 10.05
N SER A 18 -16.69 -5.13 9.11
CA SER A 18 -15.61 -5.92 8.49
C SER A 18 -14.70 -5.12 7.55
N SER A 19 -15.20 -4.08 6.91
CA SER A 19 -14.42 -3.23 5.99
C SER A 19 -13.37 -2.36 6.69
N ALA A 20 -13.46 -2.15 8.01
CA ALA A 20 -12.48 -1.37 8.77
C ALA A 20 -11.20 -2.15 9.12
N TRP A 21 -11.18 -3.49 8.94
CA TRP A 21 -10.08 -4.36 9.39
C TRP A 21 -9.30 -5.02 8.26
N VAL A 22 -9.66 -4.75 6.99
CA VAL A 22 -8.93 -5.25 5.82
C VAL A 22 -8.19 -4.08 5.17
N ASN A 23 -7.09 -3.67 5.79
CA ASN A 23 -6.05 -2.95 5.03
C ASN A 23 -5.06 -4.01 4.53
N ALA A 24 -4.96 -4.16 3.22
CA ALA A 24 -3.97 -5.05 2.61
C ALA A 24 -2.56 -4.43 2.64
N GLN A 25 -2.46 -3.13 2.94
CA GLN A 25 -1.25 -2.33 2.89
C GLN A 25 -1.05 -1.63 4.24
N ASP A 26 0.16 -1.77 4.79
CA ASP A 26 0.66 -0.89 5.85
C ASP A 26 1.26 0.36 5.15
N PRO A 27 0.81 1.59 5.46
CA PRO A 27 1.31 2.80 4.82
C PRO A 27 2.82 3.02 4.96
N GLU A 28 3.45 2.43 5.97
CA GLU A 28 4.87 2.65 6.29
C GLU A 28 5.79 1.57 5.72
N GLN A 29 5.25 0.48 5.14
CA GLN A 29 6.01 -0.71 4.79
C GLN A 29 5.73 -1.18 3.35
N TRP A 30 6.74 -1.80 2.72
CA TRP A 30 6.64 -2.31 1.35
C TRP A 30 7.22 -3.73 1.26
N PHE A 31 6.38 -4.75 1.54
CA PHE A 31 6.84 -6.14 1.66
C PHE A 31 6.75 -6.96 0.38
N THR A 32 5.96 -6.52 -0.60
CA THR A 32 5.77 -7.25 -1.86
C THR A 32 6.19 -6.39 -3.04
N LEU A 33 6.51 -7.00 -4.19
CA LEU A 33 6.97 -6.25 -5.36
C LEU A 33 5.96 -5.20 -5.86
N GLY A 34 4.66 -5.43 -5.65
CA GLY A 34 3.59 -4.51 -6.07
C GLY A 34 2.82 -3.87 -4.93
N ASN A 35 3.41 -3.82 -3.73
CA ASN A 35 2.83 -3.37 -2.46
C ASN A 35 1.67 -4.20 -1.89
N ASP A 36 0.92 -4.90 -2.74
CA ASP A 36 -0.10 -5.88 -2.34
C ASP A 36 -0.06 -7.14 -3.23
N PHE A 37 -0.89 -8.13 -2.88
CA PHE A 37 -0.99 -9.39 -3.62
C PHE A 37 -1.66 -9.23 -5.00
N ALA A 38 -2.33 -8.11 -5.26
CA ALA A 38 -2.92 -7.79 -6.55
C ALA A 38 -1.95 -7.00 -7.46
N HIS A 39 -0.75 -6.69 -6.95
CA HIS A 39 0.27 -5.90 -7.63
C HIS A 39 -0.20 -4.51 -8.08
N THR A 40 -0.99 -3.81 -7.27
CA THR A 40 -1.57 -2.51 -7.64
C THR A 40 -0.52 -1.39 -7.75
N ARG A 41 0.63 -1.52 -7.07
CA ARG A 41 1.67 -0.49 -6.95
C ARG A 41 1.14 0.81 -6.31
N TYR A 42 0.09 0.71 -5.53
CA TYR A 42 -0.53 1.83 -4.84
C TYR A 42 0.00 1.97 -3.41
N ALA A 43 0.33 3.19 -2.98
CA ALA A 43 0.66 3.52 -1.60
C ALA A 43 -0.44 4.42 -1.00
N PRO A 44 -0.96 4.13 0.20
CA PRO A 44 -2.01 4.94 0.82
C PRO A 44 -1.49 6.19 1.55
N SER A 45 -0.18 6.43 1.61
CA SER A 45 0.40 7.64 2.22
C SER A 45 0.00 8.89 1.45
N ASP A 46 -0.34 9.95 2.19
CA ASP A 46 -0.77 11.26 1.69
C ASP A 46 0.18 12.41 2.06
N GLU A 47 1.39 12.08 2.53
CA GLU A 47 2.41 13.08 2.89
C GLU A 47 2.85 13.94 1.69
N LEU A 48 2.87 13.34 0.49
CA LEU A 48 3.21 14.03 -0.77
C LEU A 48 1.95 14.36 -1.57
N SER A 49 1.88 15.59 -2.05
CA SER A 49 0.77 16.10 -2.86
C SER A 49 1.27 16.95 -4.04
N PRO A 50 0.44 17.26 -5.03
CA PRO A 50 0.81 18.15 -6.13
C PRO A 50 1.28 19.54 -5.68
N GLU A 51 0.84 20.00 -4.51
CA GLU A 51 1.14 21.32 -3.95
C GLU A 51 2.51 21.38 -3.25
N ASN A 52 3.09 20.24 -2.86
CA ASN A 52 4.38 20.18 -2.15
C ASN A 52 5.47 19.36 -2.87
N PHE A 53 5.15 18.74 -4.00
CA PHE A 53 6.09 17.88 -4.74
C PHE A 53 7.38 18.60 -5.16
N ASP A 54 7.30 19.92 -5.36
CA ASP A 54 8.44 20.78 -5.71
C ASP A 54 9.45 20.97 -4.57
N GLN A 55 9.11 20.55 -3.35
CA GLN A 55 9.93 20.66 -2.15
C GLN A 55 10.73 19.37 -1.85
N LEU A 56 10.63 18.34 -2.70
CA LEU A 56 11.35 17.09 -2.51
C LEU A 56 12.86 17.29 -2.61
N GLU A 57 13.58 16.76 -1.62
CA GLU A 57 15.05 16.78 -1.55
C GLU A 57 15.59 15.35 -1.46
N VAL A 58 16.83 15.17 -1.94
CA VAL A 58 17.55 13.89 -1.79
C VAL A 58 18.03 13.75 -0.35
N ALA A 59 17.44 12.83 0.41
CA ALA A 59 17.82 12.59 1.81
C ALA A 59 19.13 11.79 1.95
N TRP A 60 19.37 10.83 1.05
CA TRP A 60 20.58 10.01 1.01
C TRP A 60 20.72 9.36 -0.37
N GLU A 61 21.95 8.96 -0.72
CA GLU A 61 22.26 8.19 -1.93
C GLU A 61 23.11 6.96 -1.56
N TRP A 62 22.89 5.86 -2.28
CA TRP A 62 23.70 4.65 -2.16
C TRP A 62 24.21 4.21 -3.54
N ASP A 63 25.53 4.02 -3.65
CA ASP A 63 26.17 3.50 -4.85
C ASP A 63 26.36 1.97 -4.77
N GLY A 64 25.47 1.24 -5.43
CA GLY A 64 25.57 -0.22 -5.56
C GLY A 64 26.75 -0.71 -6.40
N ALA A 65 27.41 0.17 -7.18
CA ALA A 65 28.60 -0.19 -7.94
C ALA A 65 29.82 -0.45 -7.05
N SER A 66 29.81 0.04 -5.81
CA SER A 66 30.84 -0.21 -4.80
C SER A 66 31.03 -1.70 -4.44
N PHE A 67 30.13 -2.59 -4.91
CA PHE A 67 30.23 -4.05 -4.79
C PHE A 67 30.54 -4.76 -6.12
N GLY A 68 31.13 -4.07 -7.10
CA GLY A 68 31.58 -4.68 -8.35
C GLY A 68 30.54 -4.76 -9.47
N ALA A 69 29.51 -3.90 -9.40
CA ALA A 69 28.53 -3.62 -10.45
C ALA A 69 28.16 -4.83 -11.34
N VAL A 70 27.76 -5.94 -10.74
CA VAL A 70 27.15 -7.04 -11.49
C VAL A 70 25.68 -6.65 -11.63
N SER A 71 25.25 -6.25 -12.83
CA SER A 71 23.84 -5.95 -13.03
C SER A 71 23.05 -7.20 -12.66
N GLY A 72 22.14 -7.11 -11.68
CA GLY A 72 21.17 -8.16 -11.36
C GLY A 72 20.12 -8.35 -12.47
N ARG A 73 20.47 -8.08 -13.73
CA ARG A 73 19.60 -8.38 -14.87
C ARG A 73 19.52 -9.89 -15.01
N ALA A 74 18.30 -10.41 -15.06
CA ALA A 74 18.04 -11.79 -15.43
C ALA A 74 18.48 -12.12 -16.88
N THR A 75 18.76 -11.10 -17.70
CA THR A 75 19.21 -11.23 -19.09
C THR A 75 20.51 -10.47 -19.35
N PRO A 76 21.62 -11.19 -19.64
CA PRO A 76 22.85 -10.59 -20.14
C PRO A 76 22.65 -9.99 -21.52
N SER A 77 23.38 -8.91 -21.84
CA SER A 77 23.59 -8.42 -23.21
C SER A 77 24.64 -9.23 -23.93
#